data_AF-A0AAW9TEJ9-F1
#
_entry.id   AF-A0AAW9TEJ9-F1
#
_cell.length_a   1.000
_cell.length_b   1.000
_cell.length_c   1.000
_cell.angle_alpha   90.00
_cell.angle_beta   90.00
_cell.angle_gamma   90.00
#
_symmetry.space_group_name_H-M   'P 1'
#
loop_
_entity.id
_entity.type
_entity.pdbx_description
1 polymer ?
#
loop_
_entity_poly.entity_id
_entity_poly.type
_entity_poly.pdbx_seq_one_letter_code
_entity_poly.pdbx_strand_id
1 'polypeptide(L)'
;MNLSKINKSAISGAFMLLGFASLTSCTDDNDWSVDASYDRLFHSIELSVTPLDDRAEVSFKKMPNTDYYIVEYSTDSLYNDIPMGGTEHSVVDSSFVDTPDSIYNLDGNTEYYIRIKGRSLDGKSSNWRYLDKFKFKTKAEQIITGVDVTSSTATVSFIAGKTIDAVYYYKSSEDSTKVDFTAEDVAAGKLTITGLKANSSYKVKLWNKENLRGTYSFKTTEAYPEGYDVMTLAEGEDLGTILKEATSDKVVIVMPKNATYQMTSSETGEQKGLTIPANIKSIYFWGASGAVSTWKVKEIKIEGAKDLIRFYNLNLENKDNSADYIINLNTDDNIGSIQFDKCNIKNTRGIIRLQKGIKPAINSINFKDCQINKIGSYGVLAAGKDTPEAQLGEVNLTNSTIANLSGGPMIAVANSMTKVNVDHCTLYDAVVGGKCLIDTNKNNNIVPNVSNTLIGQSAALTDATATSYKNAPFVDVYYTKEYTWKSKLQIGDPADISSAELWVSPSTGDFTIQDKYQSKYGTFGDPRWIVQ
;
A
#
# COMPACT_ATOMS: atom_id res chain seq x y z
N MET A 1 4.10 96.85 58.24
CA MET A 1 4.32 96.83 56.78
C MET A 1 3.18 96.01 56.18
N ASN A 2 2.27 96.52 55.33
CA ASN A 2 2.42 97.31 54.09
C ASN A 2 3.39 96.61 53.12
N LEU A 3 3.08 96.18 51.89
CA LEU A 3 1.90 96.29 51.00
C LEU A 3 1.79 94.97 50.18
N SER A 4 0.71 94.56 49.48
CA SER A 4 -0.68 95.04 49.28
C SER A 4 -1.57 93.85 48.80
N LYS A 5 -2.74 94.11 48.19
CA LYS A 5 -3.57 93.16 47.41
C LYS A 5 -3.50 93.50 45.89
N ILE A 6 -4.14 92.66 45.04
CA ILE A 6 -4.31 92.69 43.55
C ILE A 6 -3.36 91.69 42.83
N ASN A 7 -3.76 90.80 41.91
CA ASN A 7 -5.10 90.25 41.57
C ASN A 7 -4.91 88.80 41.04
N LYS A 8 -5.65 87.80 41.55
CA LYS A 8 -5.49 86.39 41.10
C LYS A 8 -6.22 86.04 39.79
N SER A 9 -6.96 86.95 39.18
CA SER A 9 -7.75 86.70 37.97
C SER A 9 -6.99 86.87 36.64
N ALA A 10 -5.86 87.55 36.61
CA ALA A 10 -5.18 87.89 35.35
C ALA A 10 -4.27 86.78 34.78
N ILE A 11 -3.65 85.97 35.65
CA ILE A 11 -2.63 84.99 35.23
C ILE A 11 -3.27 83.71 34.65
N SER A 12 -4.46 83.34 35.09
CA SER A 12 -5.16 82.15 34.58
C SER A 12 -5.75 82.34 33.18
N GLY A 13 -5.97 83.59 32.74
CA GLY A 13 -6.48 83.88 31.40
C GLY A 13 -5.41 83.81 30.31
N ALA A 14 -4.18 84.21 30.61
CA ALA A 14 -3.08 84.24 29.63
C ALA A 14 -2.64 82.83 29.16
N PHE A 15 -2.65 81.84 30.06
CA PHE A 15 -2.36 80.44 29.70
C PHE A 15 -3.52 79.76 28.96
N MET A 16 -4.76 80.22 29.13
CA MET A 16 -5.91 79.66 28.44
C MET A 16 -6.06 80.18 27.01
N LEU A 17 -5.55 81.39 26.70
CA LEU A 17 -5.55 81.94 25.34
C LEU A 17 -4.48 81.32 24.43
N LEU A 18 -3.35 80.86 24.99
CA LEU A 18 -2.26 80.25 24.22
C LEU A 18 -2.52 78.77 23.87
N GLY A 19 -3.52 78.12 24.48
CA GLY A 19 -3.91 76.74 24.17
C GLY A 19 -4.86 76.58 22.98
N PHE A 20 -5.45 77.67 22.47
CA PHE A 20 -6.45 77.62 21.38
C PHE A 20 -5.91 77.95 19.99
N ALA A 21 -4.64 78.36 19.87
CA ALA A 21 -4.04 78.77 18.60
C ALA A 21 -3.29 77.65 17.83
N SER A 22 -3.31 76.40 18.33
CA SER A 22 -2.48 75.30 17.80
C SER A 22 -3.27 74.08 17.32
N LEU A 23 -4.59 74.21 17.06
CA LEU A 23 -5.46 73.11 16.59
C LEU A 23 -6.19 73.40 15.26
N THR A 24 -5.81 74.44 14.51
CA THR A 24 -6.42 74.76 13.21
C THR A 24 -5.39 74.75 12.07
N SER A 25 -4.72 73.62 11.87
CA SER A 25 -3.97 73.34 10.63
C SER A 25 -4.05 71.86 10.22
N CYS A 26 -5.28 71.39 10.00
CA CYS A 26 -5.61 70.21 9.18
C CYS A 26 -7.06 70.37 8.68
N THR A 27 -7.34 71.44 7.93
CA THR A 27 -8.46 71.41 6.97
C THR A 27 -8.02 70.53 5.82
N ASP A 28 -8.36 69.25 5.89
CA ASP A 28 -8.08 68.26 4.82
C ASP A 28 -9.14 68.29 3.71
N ASP A 29 -9.98 69.34 3.71
CA ASP A 29 -10.87 69.71 2.61
C ASP A 29 -10.02 70.18 1.42
N ASN A 30 -9.67 69.18 0.62
CA ASN A 30 -9.13 69.32 -0.71
C ASN A 30 -10.15 70.03 -1.63
N ASP A 31 -10.11 71.37 -1.65
CA ASP A 31 -11.03 72.24 -2.40
C ASP A 31 -10.75 72.27 -3.92
N TRP A 32 -10.31 71.13 -4.48
CA TRP A 32 -10.20 70.91 -5.93
C TRP A 32 -11.37 70.05 -6.41
N SER A 33 -11.93 70.40 -7.57
CA SER A 33 -13.04 69.65 -8.15
C SER A 33 -12.60 68.22 -8.47
N VAL A 34 -13.12 67.25 -7.71
CA VAL A 34 -12.89 65.83 -7.97
C VAL A 34 -13.58 65.46 -9.28
N ASP A 35 -12.82 65.03 -10.27
CA ASP A 35 -13.37 64.54 -11.53
C ASP A 35 -14.18 63.26 -11.25
N ALA A 36 -15.50 63.34 -11.44
CA ALA A 36 -16.43 62.25 -11.16
C ALA A 36 -16.13 60.96 -11.95
N SER A 37 -15.37 61.03 -13.06
CA SER A 37 -14.90 59.83 -13.78
C SER A 37 -13.85 59.01 -13.00
N TYR A 38 -13.33 59.55 -11.89
CA TYR A 38 -12.45 58.87 -10.95
C TYR A 38 -13.12 58.52 -9.61
N ASP A 39 -14.43 58.78 -9.44
CA ASP A 39 -15.18 58.35 -8.25
C ASP A 39 -15.47 56.84 -8.27
N ARG A 40 -14.43 56.04 -8.02
CA ARG A 40 -14.46 54.57 -8.07
C ARG A 40 -13.64 53.96 -6.94
N LEU A 41 -13.90 52.69 -6.62
CA LEU A 41 -13.09 51.97 -5.63
C LEU A 41 -11.70 51.63 -6.22
N PHE A 42 -10.70 51.52 -5.34
CA PHE A 42 -9.42 50.95 -5.71
C PHE A 42 -9.56 49.44 -5.93
N HIS A 43 -8.92 48.90 -6.97
CA HIS A 43 -8.83 47.45 -7.16
C HIS A 43 -7.80 46.86 -6.19
N SER A 44 -7.89 45.56 -5.90
CA SER A 44 -6.83 44.89 -5.13
C SER A 44 -5.48 45.05 -5.83
N ILE A 45 -4.44 45.41 -5.07
CA ILE A 45 -3.07 45.52 -5.57
C ILE A 45 -2.32 44.18 -5.60
N GLU A 46 -2.82 43.18 -4.87
CA GLU A 46 -2.26 41.82 -4.79
C GLU A 46 -3.36 40.83 -5.22
N LEU A 47 -3.01 39.86 -6.07
CA LEU A 47 -3.89 38.75 -6.44
C LEU A 47 -3.02 37.53 -6.75
N SER A 48 -3.22 36.45 -6.02
CA SER A 48 -2.59 35.15 -6.28
C SER A 48 -3.65 34.05 -6.25
N VAL A 49 -3.42 33.01 -7.06
CA VAL A 49 -4.30 31.85 -7.14
C VAL A 49 -3.46 30.60 -6.92
N THR A 50 -3.84 29.79 -5.93
CA THR A 50 -3.22 28.48 -5.65
C THR A 50 -4.12 27.39 -6.24
N PRO A 51 -3.77 26.80 -7.40
CA PRO A 51 -4.60 25.75 -8.01
C PRO A 51 -4.55 24.46 -7.22
N LEU A 52 -5.72 23.89 -6.98
CA LEU A 52 -5.94 22.53 -6.52
C LEU A 52 -6.51 21.70 -7.68
N ASP A 53 -7.09 20.56 -7.38
CA ASP A 53 -7.64 19.58 -8.33
C ASP A 53 -9.00 20.01 -8.88
N ASP A 54 -9.97 20.30 -8.00
CA ASP A 54 -11.35 20.66 -8.37
C ASP A 54 -11.75 22.10 -7.97
N ARG A 55 -10.76 22.88 -7.52
CA ARG A 55 -10.94 24.21 -6.94
C ARG A 55 -9.65 25.03 -7.04
N ALA A 56 -9.74 26.32 -6.76
CA ALA A 56 -8.55 27.16 -6.60
C ALA A 56 -8.76 28.15 -5.45
N GLU A 57 -7.75 28.25 -4.59
CA GLU A 57 -7.73 29.24 -3.50
C GLU A 57 -7.28 30.59 -4.08
N VAL A 58 -8.09 31.62 -3.87
CA VAL A 58 -7.89 32.99 -4.35
C VAL A 58 -7.51 33.86 -3.15
N SER A 59 -6.29 34.39 -3.16
CA SER A 59 -5.81 35.35 -2.16
C SER A 59 -5.68 36.73 -2.80
N PHE A 60 -6.13 37.76 -2.11
CA PHE A 60 -6.06 39.14 -2.56
C PHE A 60 -5.92 40.09 -1.37
N LYS A 61 -5.72 41.39 -1.62
CA LYS A 61 -5.65 42.40 -0.57
C LYS A 61 -6.97 43.14 -0.46
N LYS A 62 -7.54 43.17 0.74
CA LYS A 62 -8.75 43.95 1.01
C LYS A 62 -8.44 45.45 0.87
N MET A 63 -9.27 46.13 0.11
CA MET A 63 -9.19 47.57 -0.15
C MET A 63 -10.19 48.32 0.73
N PRO A 64 -9.89 49.56 1.16
CA PRO A 64 -10.83 50.40 1.90
C PRO A 64 -12.16 50.59 1.15
N ASN A 65 -13.25 50.79 1.91
CA ASN A 65 -14.59 51.10 1.39
C ASN A 65 -15.14 50.05 0.39
N THR A 66 -14.67 48.80 0.49
CA THR A 66 -15.12 47.68 -0.32
C THR A 66 -15.80 46.65 0.58
N ASP A 67 -17.08 46.37 0.33
CA ASP A 67 -17.89 45.47 1.15
C ASP A 67 -17.75 44.00 0.72
N TYR A 68 -17.64 43.76 -0.59
CA TYR A 68 -17.47 42.43 -1.17
C TYR A 68 -16.72 42.50 -2.50
N TYR A 69 -16.30 41.34 -2.99
CA TYR A 69 -15.56 41.17 -4.23
C TYR A 69 -16.35 40.32 -5.21
N ILE A 70 -16.24 40.67 -6.48
CA ILE A 70 -16.70 39.84 -7.58
C ILE A 70 -15.46 39.16 -8.19
N VAL A 71 -15.42 37.84 -8.14
CA VAL A 71 -14.46 36.99 -8.84
C VAL A 71 -15.15 36.45 -10.09
N GLU A 72 -14.56 36.68 -11.25
CA GLU A 72 -15.05 36.13 -12.52
C GLU A 72 -13.97 35.25 -13.12
N TYR A 73 -14.34 34.02 -13.46
CA TYR A 73 -13.46 33.03 -14.06
C TYR A 73 -14.12 32.32 -15.24
N SER A 74 -13.31 31.91 -16.22
CA SER A 74 -13.78 31.29 -17.46
C SER A 74 -12.68 30.44 -18.08
N THR A 75 -13.03 29.40 -18.84
CA THR A 75 -12.10 28.73 -19.76
C THR A 75 -11.83 29.57 -21.01
N ASP A 76 -12.69 30.56 -21.29
CA ASP A 76 -12.48 31.56 -22.33
C ASP A 76 -11.59 32.71 -21.82
N SER A 77 -10.89 33.38 -22.72
CA SER A 77 -10.05 34.54 -22.36
C SER A 77 -10.89 35.70 -21.80
N LEU A 78 -10.49 36.26 -20.66
CA LEU A 78 -11.12 37.45 -20.07
C LEU A 78 -10.23 38.69 -20.23
N TYR A 79 -10.79 39.79 -20.74
CA TYR A 79 -10.15 41.11 -20.89
C TYR A 79 -11.19 42.24 -20.77
N ASN A 80 -10.75 43.51 -20.72
CA ASN A 80 -11.61 44.64 -20.30
C ASN A 80 -12.86 44.83 -21.17
N ASP A 81 -12.76 44.61 -22.48
CA ASP A 81 -13.88 44.81 -23.42
C ASP A 81 -14.96 43.72 -23.33
N ILE A 82 -14.66 42.59 -22.66
CA ILE A 82 -15.64 41.54 -22.38
C ILE A 82 -16.44 41.95 -21.14
N PRO A 83 -17.77 42.14 -21.25
CA PRO A 83 -18.62 42.47 -20.11
C PRO A 83 -18.61 41.34 -19.08
N MET A 84 -19.01 41.65 -17.85
CA MET A 84 -19.08 40.67 -16.76
C MET A 84 -20.10 39.57 -17.09
N GLY A 85 -19.67 38.31 -17.11
CA GLY A 85 -20.50 37.20 -17.59
C GLY A 85 -20.67 37.16 -19.11
N GLY A 86 -19.76 37.78 -19.86
CA GLY A 86 -19.86 37.99 -21.31
C GLY A 86 -19.39 36.83 -22.20
N THR A 87 -18.92 35.71 -21.63
CA THR A 87 -18.50 34.51 -22.37
C THR A 87 -19.34 33.30 -21.98
N GLU A 88 -19.42 32.30 -22.87
CA GLU A 88 -20.23 31.08 -22.65
C GLU A 88 -19.82 30.32 -21.39
N HIS A 89 -18.51 30.25 -21.11
CA HIS A 89 -17.96 29.55 -19.95
C HIS A 89 -17.74 30.44 -18.71
N SER A 90 -18.24 31.67 -18.71
CA SER A 90 -17.98 32.63 -17.64
C SER A 90 -18.84 32.36 -16.40
N VAL A 91 -18.19 32.14 -15.26
CA VAL A 91 -18.82 32.10 -13.94
C VAL A 91 -18.50 33.40 -13.20
N VAL A 92 -19.52 34.01 -12.60
CA VAL A 92 -19.41 35.26 -11.83
C VAL A 92 -19.82 34.96 -10.39
N ASP A 93 -18.85 34.98 -9.48
CA ASP A 93 -19.04 34.76 -8.06
C ASP A 93 -18.94 36.08 -7.29
N SER A 94 -19.98 36.41 -6.51
CA SER A 94 -20.05 37.60 -5.66
C SER A 94 -20.10 37.28 -4.17
N SER A 95 -19.73 36.07 -3.76
CA SER A 95 -19.73 35.62 -2.35
C SER A 95 -18.49 36.03 -1.56
N PHE A 96 -17.40 36.41 -2.25
CA PHE A 96 -16.11 36.75 -1.67
C PHE A 96 -16.17 38.02 -0.79
N VAL A 97 -16.26 37.83 0.53
CA VAL A 97 -16.20 38.91 1.53
C VAL A 97 -14.88 38.96 2.30
N ASP A 98 -14.07 37.90 2.23
CA ASP A 98 -12.79 37.80 2.91
C ASP A 98 -11.72 37.08 2.07
N THR A 99 -10.51 36.92 2.62
CA THR A 99 -9.37 36.36 1.90
C THR A 99 -8.37 35.67 2.85
N PRO A 100 -7.81 34.49 2.49
CA PRO A 100 -8.10 33.69 1.30
C PRO A 100 -9.50 33.06 1.33
N ASP A 101 -10.07 32.80 0.15
CA ASP A 101 -11.28 31.99 -0.04
C ASP A 101 -11.16 31.24 -1.39
N SER A 102 -12.04 30.28 -1.69
CA SER A 102 -11.89 29.37 -2.85
C SER A 102 -13.02 29.44 -3.86
N ILE A 103 -12.68 29.34 -5.15
CA ILE A 103 -13.63 28.98 -6.21
C ILE A 103 -13.70 27.45 -6.33
N TYR A 104 -14.91 26.89 -6.37
CA TYR A 104 -15.16 25.45 -6.33
C TYR A 104 -15.75 24.90 -7.63
N ASN A 105 -15.74 23.58 -7.78
CA ASN A 105 -16.31 22.84 -8.93
C ASN A 105 -15.65 23.21 -10.28
N LEU A 106 -14.35 23.46 -10.26
CA LEU A 106 -13.52 23.54 -11.46
C LEU A 106 -13.28 22.12 -12.01
N ASP A 107 -13.06 22.03 -13.32
CA ASP A 107 -12.57 20.81 -13.95
C ASP A 107 -11.06 20.63 -13.70
N GLY A 108 -10.62 19.39 -13.46
CA GLY A 108 -9.21 19.04 -13.30
C GLY A 108 -8.39 19.14 -14.60
N ASN A 109 -7.12 19.53 -14.47
CA ASN A 109 -6.17 19.73 -15.58
C ASN A 109 -6.64 20.75 -16.65
N THR A 110 -7.50 21.70 -16.27
CA THR A 110 -8.10 22.71 -17.13
C THR A 110 -7.49 24.09 -16.87
N GLU A 111 -7.32 24.88 -17.94
CA GLU A 111 -6.82 26.25 -17.87
C GLU A 111 -7.99 27.23 -17.71
N TYR A 112 -7.87 28.15 -16.75
CA TYR A 112 -8.89 29.15 -16.43
C TYR A 112 -8.27 30.55 -16.40
N TYR A 113 -8.93 31.50 -17.06
CA TYR A 113 -8.71 32.93 -16.91
C TYR A 113 -9.46 33.43 -15.68
N ILE A 114 -8.92 34.43 -14.98
CA ILE A 114 -9.54 34.97 -13.77
C ILE A 114 -9.30 36.48 -13.58
N ARG A 115 -10.34 37.19 -13.15
CA ARG A 115 -10.31 38.60 -12.77
C ARG A 115 -11.14 38.85 -11.50
N ILE A 116 -10.72 39.81 -10.67
CA ILE A 116 -11.40 40.22 -9.44
C ILE A 116 -11.66 41.73 -9.43
N LYS A 117 -12.78 42.19 -8.88
CA LYS A 117 -13.04 43.62 -8.59
C LYS A 117 -13.77 43.80 -7.26
N GLY A 118 -13.51 44.92 -6.60
CA GLY A 118 -14.24 45.33 -5.41
C GLY A 118 -15.59 45.96 -5.76
N ARG A 119 -16.56 45.79 -4.86
CA ARG A 119 -17.88 46.42 -4.85
C ARG A 119 -18.19 47.00 -3.48
N SER A 120 -18.94 48.10 -3.45
CA SER A 120 -19.63 48.57 -2.25
C SER A 120 -21.13 48.40 -2.38
N LEU A 121 -21.83 48.36 -1.24
CA LEU A 121 -23.29 48.36 -1.15
C LEU A 121 -23.89 49.67 -1.68
N ASP A 122 -23.14 50.77 -1.60
CA ASP A 122 -23.47 52.07 -2.22
C ASP A 122 -23.34 52.06 -3.77
N GLY A 123 -23.10 50.91 -4.38
CA GLY A 123 -23.11 50.70 -5.84
C GLY A 123 -21.79 51.00 -6.56
N LYS A 124 -20.77 51.54 -5.88
CA LYS A 124 -19.44 51.81 -6.47
C LYS A 124 -18.71 50.50 -6.78
N SER A 125 -17.80 50.52 -7.74
CA SER A 125 -16.96 49.38 -8.11
C SER A 125 -15.54 49.80 -8.45
N SER A 126 -14.58 48.89 -8.30
CA SER A 126 -13.25 49.07 -8.85
C SER A 126 -13.17 48.64 -10.32
N ASN A 127 -12.06 49.01 -10.98
CA ASN A 127 -11.62 48.31 -12.18
C ASN A 127 -11.30 46.84 -11.87
N TRP A 128 -11.23 46.01 -12.90
CA TRP A 128 -10.76 44.63 -12.78
C TRP A 128 -9.25 44.56 -12.48
N ARG A 129 -8.88 43.75 -11.49
CA ARG A 129 -7.52 43.25 -11.28
C ARG A 129 -7.42 41.85 -11.89
N TYR A 130 -6.44 41.65 -12.75
CA TYR A 130 -6.12 40.36 -13.35
C TYR A 130 -5.00 39.68 -12.57
N LEU A 131 -4.95 38.34 -12.63
CA LEU A 131 -3.77 37.58 -12.21
C LEU A 131 -2.59 37.96 -13.12
N ASP A 132 -1.35 37.98 -12.62
CA ASP A 132 -0.20 38.51 -13.40
C ASP A 132 0.08 37.73 -14.70
N LYS A 133 -0.35 36.47 -14.78
CA LYS A 133 -0.31 35.63 -15.99
C LYS A 133 -1.66 35.51 -16.71
N PHE A 134 -2.67 36.28 -16.30
CA PHE A 134 -4.09 36.25 -16.68
C PHE A 134 -4.84 34.93 -16.40
N LYS A 135 -4.12 33.82 -16.28
CA LYS A 135 -4.67 32.47 -16.16
C LYS A 135 -3.89 31.60 -15.18
N PHE A 136 -4.58 30.59 -14.66
CA PHE A 136 -4.02 29.49 -13.88
C PHE A 136 -4.49 28.15 -14.49
N LYS A 137 -3.90 27.04 -14.04
CA LYS A 137 -4.30 25.70 -14.46
C LYS A 137 -4.53 24.82 -13.24
N THR A 138 -5.68 24.15 -13.16
CA THR A 138 -5.97 23.16 -12.11
C THR A 138 -5.04 21.95 -12.23
N LYS A 139 -4.85 21.25 -11.12
CA LYS A 139 -4.13 19.96 -11.07
C LYS A 139 -5.00 18.86 -11.67
N ALA A 140 -4.39 17.74 -12.04
CA ALA A 140 -5.15 16.56 -12.46
C ALA A 140 -5.93 16.00 -11.25
N GLU A 141 -7.20 15.63 -11.47
CA GLU A 141 -8.04 15.01 -10.46
C GLU A 141 -7.73 13.52 -10.29
N GLN A 142 -8.02 13.01 -9.09
CA GLN A 142 -8.09 11.58 -8.81
C GLN A 142 -9.32 11.31 -7.93
N ILE A 143 -10.48 11.11 -8.56
CA ILE A 143 -11.70 10.74 -7.84
C ILE A 143 -11.75 9.24 -7.49
N ILE A 144 -10.91 8.38 -8.08
CA ILE A 144 -10.88 6.94 -7.76
C ILE A 144 -10.17 6.75 -6.42
N THR A 145 -10.91 6.23 -5.43
CA THR A 145 -10.43 6.01 -4.06
C THR A 145 -9.90 4.59 -3.84
N GLY A 146 -10.26 3.64 -4.70
CA GLY A 146 -9.71 2.28 -4.70
C GLY A 146 -10.38 1.35 -5.70
N VAL A 147 -9.79 0.16 -5.90
CA VAL A 147 -10.34 -0.91 -6.75
C VAL A 147 -10.20 -2.24 -6.03
N ASP A 148 -11.33 -2.85 -5.67
CA ASP A 148 -11.41 -4.24 -5.19
C ASP A 148 -11.50 -5.17 -6.41
N VAL A 149 -10.73 -6.25 -6.46
CA VAL A 149 -10.63 -7.13 -7.63
C VAL A 149 -10.90 -8.60 -7.30
N THR A 150 -11.47 -9.34 -8.24
CA THR A 150 -11.52 -10.81 -8.24
C THR A 150 -10.70 -11.34 -9.42
N SER A 151 -10.90 -12.59 -9.82
CA SER A 151 -10.33 -13.15 -11.05
C SER A 151 -11.00 -12.61 -12.32
N SER A 152 -12.26 -12.17 -12.24
CA SER A 152 -13.10 -11.81 -13.40
C SER A 152 -13.83 -10.48 -13.27
N THR A 153 -13.75 -9.82 -12.11
CA THR A 153 -14.40 -8.53 -11.84
C THR A 153 -13.46 -7.53 -11.17
N ALA A 154 -13.80 -6.24 -11.27
CA ALA A 154 -13.17 -5.16 -10.53
C ALA A 154 -14.22 -4.12 -10.11
N THR A 155 -14.44 -3.97 -8.81
CA THR A 155 -15.33 -2.94 -8.24
C THR A 155 -14.51 -1.68 -7.97
N VAL A 156 -14.75 -0.65 -8.77
CA VAL A 156 -14.08 0.66 -8.71
C VAL A 156 -14.86 1.55 -7.75
N SER A 157 -14.21 2.02 -6.69
CA SER A 157 -14.76 3.00 -5.76
C SER A 157 -14.20 4.39 -6.09
N PHE A 158 -15.07 5.40 -6.03
CA PHE A 158 -14.76 6.79 -6.32
C PHE A 158 -15.56 7.75 -5.41
N ILE A 159 -15.21 9.03 -5.43
CA ILE A 159 -15.90 10.06 -4.64
C ILE A 159 -17.34 10.21 -5.14
N ALA A 160 -18.31 9.82 -4.31
CA ALA A 160 -19.73 9.89 -4.61
C ALA A 160 -20.20 11.33 -4.89
N GLY A 161 -21.19 11.48 -5.77
CA GLY A 161 -21.73 12.78 -6.17
C GLY A 161 -20.87 13.59 -7.16
N LYS A 162 -19.68 13.11 -7.53
CA LYS A 162 -18.92 13.68 -8.67
C LYS A 162 -19.50 13.19 -9.99
N THR A 163 -19.71 14.12 -10.93
CA THR A 163 -20.21 13.80 -12.28
C THR A 163 -19.21 12.97 -13.07
N ILE A 164 -19.68 11.87 -13.65
CA ILE A 164 -18.98 11.09 -14.67
C ILE A 164 -19.93 10.80 -15.84
N ASP A 165 -19.41 10.72 -17.06
CA ASP A 165 -20.17 10.42 -18.28
C ASP A 165 -19.65 9.19 -19.04
N ALA A 166 -18.36 8.88 -18.88
CA ALA A 166 -17.75 7.71 -19.49
C ALA A 166 -16.72 7.03 -18.59
N VAL A 167 -16.71 5.71 -18.66
CA VAL A 167 -15.77 4.84 -17.94
C VAL A 167 -15.20 3.84 -18.93
N TYR A 168 -13.87 3.72 -18.95
CA TYR A 168 -13.17 2.79 -19.82
C TYR A 168 -12.15 2.00 -19.03
N TYR A 169 -12.06 0.70 -19.30
CA TYR A 169 -10.92 -0.11 -18.88
C TYR A 169 -10.07 -0.51 -20.07
N TYR A 170 -8.78 -0.70 -19.80
CA TYR A 170 -7.74 -0.91 -20.78
C TYR A 170 -6.91 -2.13 -20.36
N LYS A 171 -6.68 -3.08 -21.25
CA LYS A 171 -5.76 -4.21 -21.02
C LYS A 171 -4.36 -3.93 -21.55
N SER A 172 -4.28 -3.21 -22.67
CA SER A 172 -3.07 -2.67 -23.28
C SER A 172 -3.24 -1.14 -23.40
N SER A 173 -2.26 -0.42 -23.97
CA SER A 173 -2.42 1.00 -24.31
C SER A 173 -3.40 1.25 -25.46
N GLU A 174 -3.71 0.23 -26.26
CA GLU A 174 -4.47 0.33 -27.52
C GLU A 174 -5.88 -0.25 -27.38
N ASP A 175 -6.06 -1.29 -26.56
CA ASP A 175 -7.36 -1.92 -26.30
C ASP A 175 -8.11 -1.22 -25.18
N SER A 176 -9.25 -0.60 -25.49
CA SER A 176 -10.18 -0.04 -24.50
C SER A 176 -11.58 -0.62 -24.63
N THR A 177 -12.25 -0.83 -23.50
CA THR A 177 -13.64 -1.28 -23.44
C THR A 177 -14.44 -0.33 -22.57
N LYS A 178 -15.57 0.16 -23.08
CA LYS A 178 -16.50 1.00 -22.32
C LYS A 178 -17.17 0.15 -21.23
N VAL A 179 -17.36 0.75 -20.05
CA VAL A 179 -18.12 0.17 -18.95
C VAL A 179 -19.45 0.90 -18.87
N ASP A 180 -20.54 0.16 -18.88
CA ASP A 180 -21.87 0.70 -18.59
C ASP A 180 -22.07 0.79 -17.08
N PHE A 181 -22.75 1.85 -16.64
CA PHE A 181 -23.03 2.17 -15.23
C PHE A 181 -24.36 2.94 -15.14
N THR A 182 -24.99 2.94 -13.96
CA THR A 182 -26.28 3.61 -13.73
C THR A 182 -26.15 4.88 -12.89
N ALA A 183 -27.25 5.61 -12.71
CA ALA A 183 -27.28 6.77 -11.80
C ALA A 183 -27.05 6.35 -10.34
N GLU A 184 -27.51 5.17 -9.95
CA GLU A 184 -27.29 4.58 -8.63
C GLU A 184 -25.81 4.25 -8.37
N ASP A 185 -25.07 3.76 -9.38
CA ASP A 185 -23.62 3.54 -9.30
C ASP A 185 -22.88 4.86 -9.00
N VAL A 186 -23.24 5.94 -9.70
CA VAL A 186 -22.67 7.29 -9.49
C VAL A 186 -23.02 7.84 -8.10
N ALA A 187 -24.26 7.65 -7.66
CA ALA A 187 -24.72 8.07 -6.33
C ALA A 187 -24.03 7.28 -5.19
N ALA A 188 -23.77 5.98 -5.41
CA ALA A 188 -23.03 5.13 -4.49
C ALA A 188 -21.51 5.36 -4.51
N GLY A 189 -21.00 6.07 -5.52
CA GLY A 189 -19.56 6.22 -5.77
C GLY A 189 -18.89 4.88 -6.11
N LYS A 190 -19.60 3.93 -6.72
CA LYS A 190 -19.13 2.57 -6.98
C LYS A 190 -19.72 2.00 -8.26
N LEU A 191 -18.88 1.37 -9.08
CA LEU A 191 -19.30 0.59 -10.25
C LEU A 191 -18.49 -0.71 -10.33
N THR A 192 -19.00 -1.71 -11.06
CA THR A 192 -18.31 -3.01 -11.20
C THR A 192 -18.05 -3.37 -12.66
N ILE A 193 -16.78 -3.53 -12.99
CA ILE A 193 -16.30 -4.06 -14.27
C ILE A 193 -16.39 -5.59 -14.21
N THR A 194 -16.89 -6.23 -15.26
CA THR A 194 -17.04 -7.69 -15.36
C THR A 194 -16.36 -8.23 -16.63
N GLY A 195 -16.28 -9.57 -16.75
CA GLY A 195 -15.70 -10.22 -17.94
C GLY A 195 -14.17 -10.12 -18.06
N LEU A 196 -13.48 -9.75 -16.97
CA LEU A 196 -12.02 -9.67 -16.95
C LEU A 196 -11.39 -11.07 -16.99
N LYS A 197 -10.14 -11.15 -17.46
CA LYS A 197 -9.35 -12.38 -17.43
C LYS A 197 -8.54 -12.44 -16.14
N ALA A 198 -8.39 -13.63 -15.56
CA ALA A 198 -7.59 -13.86 -14.36
C ALA A 198 -6.10 -13.49 -14.56
N ASN A 199 -5.41 -13.19 -13.46
CA ASN A 199 -3.98 -12.84 -13.39
C ASN A 199 -3.52 -11.76 -14.40
N SER A 200 -4.44 -10.90 -14.88
CA SER A 200 -4.19 -9.93 -15.94
C SER A 200 -4.18 -8.51 -15.40
N SER A 201 -3.21 -7.70 -15.84
CA SER A 201 -3.13 -6.29 -15.50
C SER A 201 -4.10 -5.46 -16.37
N TYR A 202 -4.70 -4.44 -15.76
CA TYR A 202 -5.65 -3.52 -16.37
C TYR A 202 -5.42 -2.10 -15.84
N LYS A 203 -5.97 -1.12 -16.55
CA LYS A 203 -6.10 0.27 -16.10
C LYS A 203 -7.53 0.72 -16.32
N VAL A 204 -8.15 1.37 -15.34
CA VAL A 204 -9.44 2.06 -15.50
C VAL A 204 -9.21 3.57 -15.56
N LYS A 205 -10.10 4.26 -16.29
CA LYS A 205 -10.21 5.72 -16.34
C LYS A 205 -11.68 6.14 -16.23
N LEU A 206 -11.93 7.14 -15.38
CA LEU A 206 -13.22 7.81 -15.22
C LEU A 206 -13.12 9.20 -15.88
N TRP A 207 -14.13 9.59 -16.65
CA TRP A 207 -14.17 10.84 -17.41
C TRP A 207 -15.44 11.64 -17.11
N ASN A 208 -15.35 12.95 -17.34
CA ASN A 208 -16.48 13.87 -17.48
C ASN A 208 -16.23 14.69 -18.76
N LYS A 209 -16.90 14.35 -19.85
CA LYS A 209 -16.61 14.83 -21.20
C LYS A 209 -15.16 14.50 -21.59
N GLU A 210 -14.35 15.52 -21.81
CA GLU A 210 -12.92 15.38 -22.15
C GLU A 210 -12.01 15.34 -20.90
N ASN A 211 -12.54 15.64 -19.71
CA ASN A 211 -11.76 15.78 -18.49
C ASN A 211 -11.56 14.42 -17.80
N LEU A 212 -10.30 14.01 -17.65
CA LEU A 212 -9.92 12.80 -16.91
C LEU A 212 -10.08 13.04 -15.41
N ARG A 213 -11.09 12.42 -14.80
CA ARG A 213 -11.42 12.55 -13.37
C ARG A 213 -10.59 11.63 -12.48
N GLY A 214 -10.06 10.54 -13.03
CA GLY A 214 -9.21 9.62 -12.28
C GLY A 214 -8.73 8.45 -13.12
N THR A 215 -7.62 7.85 -12.70
CA THR A 215 -7.06 6.65 -13.33
C THR A 215 -6.43 5.72 -12.30
N TYR A 216 -6.67 4.41 -12.44
CA TYR A 216 -6.19 3.41 -11.49
C TYR A 216 -5.72 2.17 -12.23
N SER A 217 -4.51 1.69 -11.92
CA SER A 217 -3.98 0.43 -12.47
C SER A 217 -4.16 -0.69 -11.46
N PHE A 218 -4.65 -1.85 -11.89
CA PHE A 218 -4.92 -2.99 -11.03
C PHE A 218 -4.61 -4.31 -11.75
N LYS A 219 -4.54 -5.41 -11.01
CA LYS A 219 -4.33 -6.76 -11.57
C LYS A 219 -5.35 -7.71 -10.96
N THR A 220 -6.08 -8.46 -11.79
CA THR A 220 -7.04 -9.48 -11.33
C THR A 220 -6.32 -10.62 -10.62
N THR A 221 -7.02 -11.31 -9.72
CA THR A 221 -6.45 -12.46 -9.00
C THR A 221 -6.33 -13.69 -9.89
N GLU A 222 -5.69 -14.73 -9.37
CA GLU A 222 -5.88 -16.09 -9.87
C GLU A 222 -7.36 -16.48 -9.74
N ALA A 223 -7.85 -17.34 -10.64
CA ALA A 223 -9.19 -17.92 -10.57
C ALA A 223 -9.20 -19.12 -9.62
N TYR A 224 -10.35 -19.40 -9.01
CA TYR A 224 -10.54 -20.66 -8.31
C TYR A 224 -10.42 -21.84 -9.31
N PRO A 225 -9.84 -22.97 -8.89
CA PRO A 225 -9.73 -24.16 -9.73
C PRO A 225 -11.10 -24.69 -10.13
N GLU A 226 -11.23 -25.14 -11.39
CA GLU A 226 -12.45 -25.76 -11.89
C GLU A 226 -12.76 -27.09 -11.17
N GLY A 227 -14.04 -27.36 -10.89
CA GLY A 227 -14.48 -28.59 -10.24
C GLY A 227 -14.20 -28.66 -8.74
N TYR A 228 -14.06 -27.52 -8.06
CA TYR A 228 -13.98 -27.42 -6.61
C TYR A 228 -15.22 -26.72 -6.04
N ASP A 229 -15.70 -27.18 -4.89
CA ASP A 229 -16.74 -26.49 -4.13
C ASP A 229 -16.13 -25.29 -3.41
N VAL A 230 -16.61 -24.08 -3.72
CA VAL A 230 -16.10 -22.83 -3.14
C VAL A 230 -16.99 -22.40 -1.97
N MET A 231 -16.43 -22.42 -0.76
CA MET A 231 -17.10 -22.04 0.48
C MET A 231 -16.44 -20.80 1.07
N THR A 232 -17.22 -19.78 1.44
CA THR A 232 -16.70 -18.61 2.14
C THR A 232 -16.85 -18.79 3.64
N LEU A 233 -15.74 -18.73 4.37
CA LEU A 233 -15.70 -18.92 5.82
C LEU A 233 -16.32 -17.72 6.53
N ALA A 234 -17.40 -17.94 7.29
CA ALA A 234 -18.02 -16.93 8.14
C ALA A 234 -17.34 -16.85 9.52
N GLU A 235 -17.64 -15.78 10.25
CA GLU A 235 -17.10 -15.56 11.59
C GLU A 235 -17.62 -16.63 12.57
N GLY A 236 -16.73 -17.22 13.35
CA GLY A 236 -17.05 -18.23 14.37
C GLY A 236 -17.25 -19.66 13.84
N GLU A 237 -17.25 -19.89 12.52
CA GLU A 237 -17.41 -21.23 11.96
C GLU A 237 -16.22 -22.16 12.26
N ASP A 238 -16.50 -23.45 12.43
CA ASP A 238 -15.48 -24.48 12.64
C ASP A 238 -15.09 -25.14 11.31
N LEU A 239 -13.85 -24.91 10.85
CA LEU A 239 -13.32 -25.57 9.65
C LEU A 239 -13.34 -27.10 9.73
N GLY A 240 -13.19 -27.69 10.92
CA GLY A 240 -13.25 -29.14 11.09
C GLY A 240 -14.65 -29.70 10.83
N THR A 241 -15.71 -28.97 11.19
CA THR A 241 -17.10 -29.30 10.84
C THR A 241 -17.34 -29.10 9.34
N ILE A 242 -17.01 -27.92 8.79
CA ILE A 242 -17.19 -27.61 7.36
C ILE A 242 -16.56 -28.70 6.47
N LEU A 243 -15.32 -29.10 6.75
CA LEU A 243 -14.61 -30.09 5.93
C LEU A 243 -15.15 -31.53 6.09
N LYS A 244 -15.82 -31.85 7.20
CA LYS A 244 -16.48 -33.16 7.40
C LYS A 244 -17.84 -33.24 6.69
N GLU A 245 -18.54 -32.11 6.60
CA GLU A 245 -19.86 -32.01 5.96
C GLU A 245 -19.78 -31.73 4.45
N ALA A 246 -18.60 -31.34 3.95
CA ALA A 246 -18.33 -31.11 2.53
C ALA A 246 -18.67 -32.33 1.66
N THR A 247 -19.51 -32.09 0.65
CA THR A 247 -20.00 -33.09 -0.31
C THR A 247 -19.00 -33.43 -1.42
N SER A 248 -18.07 -32.52 -1.71
CA SER A 248 -16.96 -32.72 -2.66
C SER A 248 -15.67 -33.08 -1.94
N ASP A 249 -14.83 -33.88 -2.59
CA ASP A 249 -13.45 -34.14 -2.15
C ASP A 249 -12.47 -33.01 -2.51
N LYS A 250 -12.95 -31.99 -3.23
CA LYS A 250 -12.19 -30.84 -3.73
C LYS A 250 -12.86 -29.54 -3.29
N VAL A 251 -12.20 -28.80 -2.40
CA VAL A 251 -12.78 -27.60 -1.77
C VAL A 251 -11.86 -26.39 -1.79
N VAL A 252 -12.44 -25.20 -1.94
CA VAL A 252 -11.79 -23.91 -1.71
C VAL A 252 -12.45 -23.24 -0.53
N ILE A 253 -11.70 -23.03 0.56
CA ILE A 253 -12.11 -22.24 1.71
C ILE A 253 -11.62 -20.80 1.50
N VAL A 254 -12.55 -19.90 1.19
CA VAL A 254 -12.29 -18.48 1.01
C VAL A 254 -12.39 -17.77 2.35
N MET A 255 -11.29 -17.22 2.84
CA MET A 255 -11.27 -16.33 4.01
C MET A 255 -11.58 -14.89 3.56
N PRO A 256 -12.60 -14.22 4.13
CA PRO A 256 -12.95 -12.86 3.73
C PRO A 256 -11.80 -11.86 3.92
N LYS A 257 -11.79 -10.79 3.10
CA LYS A 257 -10.76 -9.73 3.18
C LYS A 257 -10.76 -9.07 4.56
N ASN A 258 -9.58 -8.73 5.09
CA ASN A 258 -9.37 -8.27 6.47
C ASN A 258 -9.79 -9.24 7.61
N ALA A 259 -10.32 -10.43 7.34
CA ALA A 259 -10.72 -11.35 8.40
C ALA A 259 -9.51 -11.79 9.24
N THR A 260 -9.70 -11.88 10.57
CA THR A 260 -8.79 -12.61 11.46
C THR A 260 -9.52 -13.84 11.97
N TYR A 261 -9.04 -15.02 11.61
CA TYR A 261 -9.65 -16.30 11.94
C TYR A 261 -8.79 -17.11 12.91
N GLN A 262 -9.43 -17.79 13.87
CA GLN A 262 -8.80 -18.79 14.73
C GLN A 262 -9.80 -19.89 15.07
N MET A 263 -9.35 -21.15 15.07
CA MET A 263 -10.18 -22.26 15.57
C MET A 263 -10.10 -22.31 17.09
N THR A 264 -11.26 -22.36 17.74
CA THR A 264 -11.38 -22.38 19.20
C THR A 264 -12.20 -23.62 19.62
N SER A 265 -11.84 -24.25 20.73
CA SER A 265 -12.67 -25.30 21.32
C SER A 265 -13.88 -24.69 22.02
N SER A 266 -15.08 -25.17 21.70
CA SER A 266 -16.33 -24.79 22.37
C SER A 266 -16.37 -25.25 23.84
N GLU A 267 -15.57 -26.26 24.22
CA GLU A 267 -15.52 -26.80 25.57
C GLU A 267 -14.59 -26.01 26.50
N THR A 268 -13.43 -25.57 25.98
CA THR A 268 -12.35 -24.97 26.79
C THR A 268 -12.10 -23.50 26.51
N GLY A 269 -12.62 -22.94 25.41
CA GLY A 269 -12.29 -21.59 24.94
C GLY A 269 -10.85 -21.44 24.45
N GLU A 270 -10.05 -22.52 24.43
CA GLU A 270 -8.67 -22.48 23.95
C GLU A 270 -8.59 -22.66 22.43
N GLN A 271 -7.55 -22.08 21.83
CA GLN A 271 -7.21 -22.31 20.43
C GLN A 271 -6.96 -23.81 20.17
N LYS A 272 -7.52 -24.36 19.09
CA LYS A 272 -7.34 -25.75 18.66
C LYS A 272 -6.75 -25.83 17.24
N GLY A 273 -6.21 -27.00 16.90
CA GLY A 273 -5.73 -27.30 15.55
C GLY A 273 -6.85 -27.75 14.61
N LEU A 274 -6.53 -27.82 13.32
CA LEU A 274 -7.36 -28.44 12.28
C LEU A 274 -6.83 -29.84 11.98
N THR A 275 -7.73 -30.81 11.80
CA THR A 275 -7.43 -32.04 11.06
C THR A 275 -8.23 -32.02 9.75
N ILE A 276 -7.55 -32.08 8.61
CA ILE A 276 -8.19 -32.16 7.30
C ILE A 276 -8.65 -33.62 7.10
N PRO A 277 -9.96 -33.90 7.05
CA PRO A 277 -10.50 -35.26 7.10
C PRO A 277 -10.27 -36.05 5.80
N ALA A 278 -10.51 -37.37 5.86
CA ALA A 278 -10.18 -38.32 4.79
C ALA A 278 -11.04 -38.22 3.51
N ASN A 279 -12.24 -37.64 3.61
CA ASN A 279 -13.11 -37.33 2.47
C ASN A 279 -12.51 -36.24 1.58
N ILE A 280 -11.79 -35.27 2.15
CA ILE A 280 -11.10 -34.23 1.39
C ILE A 280 -9.82 -34.80 0.77
N LYS A 281 -9.67 -34.62 -0.54
CA LYS A 281 -8.47 -34.96 -1.32
C LYS A 281 -7.68 -33.74 -1.76
N SER A 282 -8.34 -32.66 -2.18
CA SER A 282 -7.67 -31.39 -2.52
C SER A 282 -8.31 -30.22 -1.79
N ILE A 283 -7.49 -29.36 -1.19
CA ILE A 283 -7.96 -28.19 -0.45
C ILE A 283 -7.12 -26.95 -0.71
N TYR A 284 -7.82 -25.82 -0.90
CA TYR A 284 -7.25 -24.49 -0.98
C TYR A 284 -7.75 -23.67 0.21
N PHE A 285 -6.83 -23.14 1.02
CA PHE A 285 -7.11 -22.06 1.96
C PHE A 285 -6.73 -20.74 1.28
N TRP A 286 -7.74 -19.91 0.97
CA TRP A 286 -7.60 -18.80 0.05
C TRP A 286 -8.00 -17.48 0.73
N GLY A 287 -7.05 -16.59 0.97
CA GLY A 287 -7.36 -15.24 1.41
C GLY A 287 -7.91 -14.40 0.24
N ALA A 288 -9.07 -13.79 0.43
CA ALA A 288 -9.69 -12.93 -0.57
C ALA A 288 -8.77 -11.75 -0.95
N SER A 289 -9.00 -11.20 -2.15
CA SER A 289 -8.19 -10.10 -2.69
C SER A 289 -8.26 -8.83 -1.84
N GLY A 290 -7.24 -7.98 -1.99
CA GLY A 290 -7.07 -6.75 -1.22
C GLY A 290 -6.24 -6.99 0.03
N ALA A 291 -6.72 -6.52 1.18
CA ALA A 291 -6.01 -6.66 2.44
C ALA A 291 -6.03 -8.11 2.96
N VAL A 292 -4.83 -8.66 3.13
CA VAL A 292 -4.55 -10.08 3.39
C VAL A 292 -5.19 -10.56 4.69
N SER A 293 -6.04 -11.58 4.59
CA SER A 293 -6.69 -12.24 5.73
C SER A 293 -5.66 -12.96 6.62
N THR A 294 -5.90 -13.00 7.92
CA THR A 294 -4.98 -13.59 8.91
C THR A 294 -5.59 -14.82 9.56
N TRP A 295 -4.93 -15.97 9.42
CA TRP A 295 -5.24 -17.17 10.20
C TRP A 295 -4.25 -17.29 11.36
N LYS A 296 -4.76 -17.19 12.59
CA LYS A 296 -4.05 -17.65 13.78
C LYS A 296 -4.12 -19.17 13.83
N VAL A 297 -3.13 -19.83 13.23
CA VAL A 297 -3.02 -21.30 13.20
C VAL A 297 -2.55 -21.79 14.58
N LYS A 298 -2.80 -23.06 14.91
CA LYS A 298 -2.14 -23.78 16.03
C LYS A 298 -1.37 -24.99 15.50
N GLU A 299 -2.05 -25.81 14.73
CA GLU A 299 -1.46 -26.85 13.90
C GLU A 299 -2.50 -27.31 12.86
N ILE A 300 -2.02 -27.81 11.72
CA ILE A 300 -2.82 -28.52 10.73
C ILE A 300 -2.29 -29.94 10.61
N LYS A 301 -3.20 -30.92 10.74
CA LYS A 301 -2.99 -32.36 10.56
C LYS A 301 -3.85 -32.86 9.41
N ILE A 302 -3.63 -34.10 9.01
CA ILE A 302 -4.43 -34.79 7.99
C ILE A 302 -4.88 -36.16 8.49
N GLU A 303 -5.98 -36.63 7.93
CA GLU A 303 -6.39 -38.04 7.94
C GLU A 303 -6.57 -38.46 6.48
N GLY A 304 -5.96 -39.58 6.07
CA GLY A 304 -6.10 -40.11 4.72
C GLY A 304 -5.29 -39.32 3.67
N ALA A 305 -4.81 -40.02 2.65
CA ALA A 305 -4.05 -39.41 1.55
C ALA A 305 -4.73 -38.20 0.91
N LYS A 306 -3.91 -37.23 0.49
CA LYS A 306 -4.26 -35.93 -0.10
C LYS A 306 -3.55 -35.76 -1.44
N ASP A 307 -4.20 -35.15 -2.41
CA ASP A 307 -3.56 -34.77 -3.67
C ASP A 307 -2.92 -33.38 -3.55
N LEU A 308 -3.59 -32.44 -2.88
CA LEU A 308 -3.14 -31.05 -2.77
C LEU A 308 -3.60 -30.38 -1.46
N ILE A 309 -2.69 -29.68 -0.80
CA ILE A 309 -2.97 -28.72 0.27
C ILE A 309 -2.31 -27.39 -0.13
N ARG A 310 -3.11 -26.38 -0.47
CA ARG A 310 -2.61 -25.06 -0.93
C ARG A 310 -3.06 -23.94 0.00
N PHE A 311 -2.14 -23.04 0.32
CA PHE A 311 -2.40 -21.76 0.99
C PHE A 311 -2.10 -20.65 -0.01
N TYR A 312 -3.05 -19.75 -0.21
CA TYR A 312 -2.94 -18.67 -1.19
C TYR A 312 -3.31 -17.34 -0.55
N ASN A 313 -2.42 -16.35 -0.63
CA ASN A 313 -2.69 -14.96 -0.20
C ASN A 313 -3.17 -14.86 1.27
N LEU A 314 -2.44 -15.47 2.21
CA LEU A 314 -2.79 -15.49 3.63
C LEU A 314 -1.63 -15.04 4.53
N ASN A 315 -1.96 -14.34 5.62
CA ASN A 315 -1.07 -14.25 6.77
C ASN A 315 -1.30 -15.50 7.64
N LEU A 316 -0.26 -16.30 7.86
CA LEU A 316 -0.30 -17.50 8.70
C LEU A 316 0.60 -17.25 9.93
N GLU A 317 0.01 -17.28 11.12
CA GLU A 317 0.69 -16.84 12.33
C GLU A 317 0.35 -17.75 13.52
N ASN A 318 1.34 -18.25 14.26
CA ASN A 318 1.10 -18.77 15.62
C ASN A 318 1.37 -17.65 16.64
N LYS A 319 1.18 -17.94 17.94
CA LYS A 319 1.33 -16.95 19.01
C LYS A 319 2.76 -16.38 19.10
N ASP A 320 3.76 -17.25 18.98
CA ASP A 320 5.18 -16.95 19.05
C ASP A 320 5.98 -18.09 18.38
N ASN A 321 7.30 -17.91 18.25
CA ASN A 321 8.17 -18.88 17.59
C ASN A 321 8.73 -20.00 18.50
N SER A 322 8.22 -20.15 19.72
CA SER A 322 8.64 -21.20 20.67
C SER A 322 7.78 -22.47 20.61
N ALA A 323 6.52 -22.33 20.17
CA ALA A 323 5.52 -23.38 20.09
C ALA A 323 4.82 -23.41 18.72
N ASP A 324 3.97 -24.42 18.55
CA ASP A 324 3.05 -24.57 17.41
C ASP A 324 3.71 -24.71 16.04
N TYR A 325 2.90 -25.06 15.04
CA TYR A 325 3.32 -25.26 13.65
C TYR A 325 2.22 -24.79 12.71
N ILE A 326 2.54 -24.59 11.43
CA ILE A 326 1.48 -24.43 10.42
C ILE A 326 0.94 -25.82 10.03
N ILE A 327 1.82 -26.77 9.70
CA ILE A 327 1.49 -28.17 9.41
C ILE A 327 2.35 -29.09 10.30
N ASN A 328 1.71 -30.06 10.98
CA ASN A 328 2.36 -30.95 11.95
C ASN A 328 1.98 -32.42 11.67
N LEU A 329 2.45 -32.96 10.53
CA LEU A 329 2.09 -34.28 10.02
C LEU A 329 2.48 -35.40 11.00
N ASN A 330 1.54 -36.31 11.24
CA ASN A 330 1.64 -37.35 12.27
C ASN A 330 1.15 -38.74 11.82
N THR A 331 0.98 -38.94 10.52
CA THR A 331 0.56 -40.21 9.89
C THR A 331 1.45 -40.50 8.68
N ASP A 332 1.38 -41.74 8.18
CA ASP A 332 2.06 -42.16 6.94
C ASP A 332 1.23 -41.82 5.67
N ASP A 333 0.24 -40.93 5.78
CA ASP A 333 -0.63 -40.55 4.68
C ASP A 333 0.13 -39.80 3.58
N ASN A 334 0.02 -40.28 2.34
CA ASN A 334 0.68 -39.67 1.19
C ASN A 334 0.06 -38.32 0.81
N ILE A 335 0.90 -37.39 0.36
CA ILE A 335 0.49 -36.05 -0.09
C ILE A 335 1.07 -35.77 -1.48
N GLY A 336 0.24 -35.45 -2.47
CA GLY A 336 0.73 -35.04 -3.79
C GLY A 336 1.54 -33.74 -3.72
N SER A 337 0.94 -32.64 -3.26
CA SER A 337 1.66 -31.36 -3.11
C SER A 337 1.19 -30.57 -1.89
N ILE A 338 2.15 -29.94 -1.20
CA ILE A 338 1.90 -28.85 -0.25
C ILE A 338 2.39 -27.55 -0.89
N GLN A 339 1.57 -26.51 -0.91
CA GLN A 339 1.86 -25.27 -1.62
C GLN A 339 1.53 -24.04 -0.76
N PHE A 340 2.45 -23.08 -0.71
CA PHE A 340 2.26 -21.77 -0.11
C PHE A 340 2.60 -20.71 -1.17
N ASP A 341 1.58 -20.00 -1.65
CA ASP A 341 1.70 -18.93 -2.65
C ASP A 341 1.32 -17.59 -2.02
N LYS A 342 2.19 -16.58 -2.16
CA LYS A 342 1.93 -15.20 -1.69
C LYS A 342 1.53 -15.13 -0.21
N CYS A 343 2.06 -16.05 0.61
CA CYS A 343 1.74 -16.13 2.03
C CYS A 343 2.77 -15.38 2.88
N ASN A 344 2.29 -14.73 3.93
CA ASN A 344 3.13 -14.12 4.97
C ASN A 344 3.11 -15.02 6.20
N ILE A 345 4.19 -15.77 6.44
CA ILE A 345 4.23 -16.80 7.48
C ILE A 345 5.15 -16.34 8.60
N LYS A 346 4.63 -16.22 9.84
CA LYS A 346 5.43 -15.66 10.94
C LYS A 346 5.13 -16.23 12.31
N ASN A 347 6.03 -15.97 13.26
CA ASN A 347 5.86 -16.29 14.67
C ASN A 347 5.42 -17.75 14.88
N THR A 348 6.20 -18.71 14.37
CA THR A 348 5.90 -20.14 14.43
C THR A 348 7.15 -20.94 14.76
N ARG A 349 7.06 -22.03 15.52
CA ARG A 349 8.23 -22.87 15.81
C ARG A 349 8.74 -23.59 14.56
N GLY A 350 7.85 -23.89 13.61
CA GLY A 350 8.22 -24.34 12.26
C GLY A 350 7.02 -24.47 11.34
N ILE A 351 7.22 -24.23 10.04
CA ILE A 351 6.10 -24.18 9.10
C ILE A 351 5.58 -25.59 8.82
N ILE A 352 6.45 -26.50 8.36
CA ILE A 352 6.08 -27.90 8.15
C ILE A 352 6.97 -28.80 9.00
N ARG A 353 6.35 -29.60 9.86
CA ARG A 353 7.00 -30.69 10.60
C ARG A 353 6.43 -32.03 10.18
N LEU A 354 7.32 -32.99 9.93
CA LEU A 354 6.99 -34.41 9.95
C LEU A 354 7.36 -34.95 11.34
N GLN A 355 6.43 -35.62 12.03
CA GLN A 355 6.68 -36.16 13.37
C GLN A 355 7.54 -37.43 13.33
N LYS A 356 8.28 -37.69 14.41
CA LYS A 356 9.30 -38.75 14.45
C LYS A 356 8.72 -40.11 14.07
N GLY A 357 9.35 -40.76 13.09
CA GLY A 357 9.06 -42.12 12.66
C GLY A 357 8.04 -42.27 11.52
N ILE A 358 7.36 -41.20 11.11
CA ILE A 358 6.42 -41.27 9.97
C ILE A 358 7.16 -41.40 8.63
N LYS A 359 6.52 -42.05 7.67
CA LYS A 359 7.06 -42.45 6.37
C LYS A 359 6.15 -42.08 5.17
N PRO A 360 5.48 -40.91 5.14
CA PRO A 360 4.62 -40.54 4.03
C PRO A 360 5.43 -40.36 2.75
N ALA A 361 4.81 -40.60 1.59
CA ALA A 361 5.29 -40.08 0.32
C ALA A 361 4.72 -38.68 0.07
N ILE A 362 5.60 -37.70 -0.16
CA ILE A 362 5.24 -36.31 -0.44
C ILE A 362 5.92 -35.91 -1.76
N ASN A 363 5.16 -35.76 -2.86
CA ASN A 363 5.83 -35.53 -4.16
C ASN A 363 6.48 -34.14 -4.21
N SER A 364 5.83 -33.10 -3.66
CA SER A 364 6.42 -31.76 -3.59
C SER A 364 5.94 -30.91 -2.41
N ILE A 365 6.84 -30.04 -1.94
CA ILE A 365 6.57 -28.93 -1.02
C ILE A 365 7.05 -27.65 -1.71
N ASN A 366 6.17 -26.68 -1.90
CA ASN A 366 6.45 -25.47 -2.68
C ASN A 366 6.13 -24.21 -1.88
N PHE A 367 7.07 -23.28 -1.84
CA PHE A 367 6.93 -21.93 -1.31
C PHE A 367 7.24 -20.94 -2.44
N LYS A 368 6.30 -20.04 -2.73
CA LYS A 368 6.41 -19.09 -3.83
C LYS A 368 5.87 -17.72 -3.46
N ASP A 369 6.58 -16.67 -3.86
CA ASP A 369 6.21 -15.27 -3.64
C ASP A 369 5.96 -14.93 -2.13
N CYS A 370 6.53 -15.71 -1.20
CA CYS A 370 6.22 -15.69 0.23
C CYS A 370 7.13 -14.77 1.06
N GLN A 371 6.63 -14.28 2.19
CA GLN A 371 7.42 -13.59 3.22
C GLN A 371 7.39 -14.39 4.53
N ILE A 372 8.51 -15.01 4.88
CA ILE A 372 8.66 -15.90 6.03
C ILE A 372 9.52 -15.18 7.08
N ASN A 373 9.04 -15.04 8.33
CA ASN A 373 9.73 -14.24 9.34
C ASN A 373 9.58 -14.80 10.77
N LYS A 374 10.64 -14.77 11.59
CA LYS A 374 10.59 -15.21 13.00
C LYS A 374 10.15 -16.67 13.14
N ILE A 375 10.96 -17.58 12.60
CA ILE A 375 10.69 -19.03 12.65
C ILE A 375 11.62 -19.71 13.64
N GLY A 376 11.08 -20.62 14.45
CA GLY A 376 11.75 -21.25 15.58
C GLY A 376 12.59 -22.49 15.24
N SER A 377 12.60 -23.44 16.18
CA SER A 377 13.56 -24.56 16.18
C SER A 377 13.36 -25.62 15.10
N TYR A 378 12.27 -25.57 14.33
CA TYR A 378 11.94 -26.52 13.26
C TYR A 378 12.02 -25.90 11.84
N GLY A 379 12.28 -24.59 11.74
CA GLY A 379 12.53 -23.93 10.45
C GLY A 379 11.32 -23.93 9.49
N VAL A 380 11.60 -23.75 8.21
CA VAL A 380 10.59 -23.85 7.13
C VAL A 380 10.14 -25.30 6.96
N LEU A 381 11.08 -26.25 6.98
CA LEU A 381 10.80 -27.67 6.84
C LEU A 381 11.65 -28.53 7.78
N ALA A 382 10.99 -29.40 8.55
CA ALA A 382 11.62 -30.45 9.34
C ALA A 382 11.20 -31.85 8.88
N ALA A 383 11.95 -32.38 7.91
CA ALA A 383 11.88 -33.75 7.37
C ALA A 383 13.25 -34.47 7.46
N GLY A 384 14.05 -34.11 8.46
CA GLY A 384 15.43 -34.58 8.66
C GLY A 384 15.53 -35.92 9.41
N LYS A 385 16.54 -36.04 10.29
CA LYS A 385 16.89 -37.24 11.09
C LYS A 385 15.74 -37.95 11.81
N ASP A 386 14.63 -37.27 12.09
CA ASP A 386 13.49 -37.84 12.82
C ASP A 386 12.56 -38.62 11.86
N THR A 387 12.67 -38.39 10.54
CA THR A 387 11.87 -39.03 9.47
C THR A 387 12.72 -39.39 8.25
N PRO A 388 13.81 -40.18 8.40
CA PRO A 388 14.75 -40.47 7.31
C PRO A 388 14.14 -41.35 6.19
N GLU A 389 13.04 -42.04 6.48
CA GLU A 389 12.33 -42.93 5.55
C GLU A 389 11.15 -42.25 4.82
N ALA A 390 10.79 -41.01 5.16
CA ALA A 390 9.72 -40.29 4.46
C ALA A 390 10.13 -40.00 3.00
N GLN A 391 9.31 -40.39 2.03
CA GLN A 391 9.60 -40.28 0.60
C GLN A 391 9.27 -38.88 0.08
N LEU A 392 10.12 -37.91 0.40
CA LEU A 392 9.97 -36.53 -0.02
C LEU A 392 10.67 -36.29 -1.37
N GLY A 393 9.92 -35.92 -2.40
CA GLY A 393 10.40 -35.67 -3.76
C GLY A 393 11.13 -34.34 -3.91
N GLU A 394 10.38 -33.24 -4.04
CA GLU A 394 10.96 -31.90 -4.27
C GLU A 394 10.57 -30.89 -3.20
N VAL A 395 11.52 -30.04 -2.80
CA VAL A 395 11.32 -28.90 -1.90
C VAL A 395 11.75 -27.64 -2.64
N ASN A 396 10.79 -26.82 -3.04
CA ASN A 396 11.02 -25.63 -3.86
C ASN A 396 10.73 -24.36 -3.04
N LEU A 397 11.67 -23.43 -3.03
CA LEU A 397 11.56 -22.12 -2.39
C LEU A 397 11.93 -21.07 -3.43
N THR A 398 10.95 -20.28 -3.88
CA THR A 398 11.07 -19.41 -5.05
C THR A 398 10.52 -18.01 -4.78
N ASN A 399 11.15 -16.96 -5.30
CA ASN A 399 10.68 -15.57 -5.18
C ASN A 399 10.34 -15.19 -3.73
N SER A 400 11.10 -15.67 -2.75
CA SER A 400 10.68 -15.66 -1.34
C SER A 400 11.71 -15.05 -0.40
N THR A 401 11.22 -14.38 0.63
CA THR A 401 12.03 -13.74 1.66
C THR A 401 11.95 -14.56 2.94
N ILE A 402 13.10 -14.86 3.55
CA ILE A 402 13.18 -15.64 4.79
C ILE A 402 14.04 -14.87 5.78
N ALA A 403 13.42 -14.42 6.87
CA ALA A 403 14.00 -13.52 7.85
C ALA A 403 13.98 -14.10 9.29
N ASN A 404 15.06 -13.87 10.06
CA ASN A 404 15.11 -14.10 11.52
C ASN A 404 14.74 -15.54 11.95
N LEU A 405 15.55 -16.53 11.56
CA LEU A 405 15.45 -17.91 12.05
C LEU A 405 16.14 -18.02 13.42
N SER A 406 15.54 -18.72 14.39
CA SER A 406 15.93 -18.58 15.81
C SER A 406 16.29 -19.86 16.58
N GLY A 407 16.24 -21.06 15.97
CA GLY A 407 16.60 -22.28 16.71
C GLY A 407 16.93 -23.55 15.92
N GLY A 408 16.91 -23.51 14.60
CA GLY A 408 17.04 -24.70 13.75
C GLY A 408 17.61 -24.37 12.37
N PRO A 409 17.79 -25.38 11.50
CA PRO A 409 18.06 -25.13 10.09
C PRO A 409 16.83 -24.54 9.39
N MET A 410 17.02 -23.87 8.25
CA MET A 410 15.89 -23.41 7.42
C MET A 410 15.14 -24.61 6.83
N ILE A 411 15.88 -25.56 6.25
CA ILE A 411 15.36 -26.80 5.69
C ILE A 411 16.17 -27.97 6.27
N ALA A 412 15.50 -28.98 6.82
CA ALA A 412 16.12 -30.26 7.18
C ALA A 412 15.46 -31.39 6.39
N VAL A 413 16.28 -32.19 5.69
CA VAL A 413 15.86 -33.32 4.86
C VAL A 413 16.84 -34.47 5.01
N ALA A 414 16.38 -35.73 4.96
CA ALA A 414 17.23 -36.90 5.16
C ALA A 414 17.08 -38.01 4.11
N ASN A 415 16.00 -38.03 3.31
CA ASN A 415 15.81 -39.05 2.27
C ASN A 415 16.66 -38.76 1.03
N SER A 416 17.37 -39.77 0.53
CA SER A 416 18.27 -39.68 -0.63
C SER A 416 17.60 -39.23 -1.94
N MET A 417 16.27 -39.35 -2.07
CA MET A 417 15.54 -38.90 -3.27
C MET A 417 15.23 -37.40 -3.29
N THR A 418 15.37 -36.72 -2.16
CA THR A 418 14.90 -35.34 -2.00
C THR A 418 15.76 -34.35 -2.77
N LYS A 419 15.15 -33.61 -3.69
CA LYS A 419 15.74 -32.41 -4.32
C LYS A 419 15.33 -31.18 -3.53
N VAL A 420 16.28 -30.29 -3.24
CA VAL A 420 16.03 -29.00 -2.60
C VAL A 420 16.46 -27.91 -3.57
N ASN A 421 15.52 -27.05 -3.98
CA ASN A 421 15.75 -25.93 -4.88
C ASN A 421 15.41 -24.62 -4.17
N VAL A 422 16.34 -23.68 -4.15
CA VAL A 422 16.16 -22.32 -3.63
C VAL A 422 16.53 -21.35 -4.74
N ASP A 423 15.58 -20.59 -5.27
CA ASP A 423 15.80 -19.70 -6.41
C ASP A 423 15.17 -18.32 -6.18
N HIS A 424 15.83 -17.23 -6.60
CA HIS A 424 15.33 -15.86 -6.43
C HIS A 424 14.84 -15.59 -5.00
N CYS A 425 15.69 -15.83 -4.00
CA CYS A 425 15.35 -15.69 -2.59
C CYS A 425 16.22 -14.66 -1.86
N THR A 426 15.61 -13.91 -0.95
CA THR A 426 16.33 -13.02 -0.02
C THR A 426 16.34 -13.66 1.36
N LEU A 427 17.53 -14.06 1.82
CA LEU A 427 17.74 -14.72 3.10
C LEU A 427 18.42 -13.76 4.07
N TYR A 428 17.81 -13.46 5.21
CA TYR A 428 18.37 -12.56 6.23
C TYR A 428 18.23 -13.17 7.62
N ASP A 429 19.31 -13.21 8.38
CA ASP A 429 19.38 -13.96 9.65
C ASP A 429 18.82 -15.39 9.53
N ALA A 430 19.15 -16.04 8.41
CA ALA A 430 18.66 -17.37 8.03
C ALA A 430 19.58 -18.51 8.49
N VAL A 431 20.66 -18.22 9.21
CA VAL A 431 21.57 -19.22 9.78
C VAL A 431 21.67 -19.00 11.28
N VAL A 432 21.51 -20.08 12.05
CA VAL A 432 21.59 -20.07 13.51
C VAL A 432 22.92 -20.70 13.93
N GLY A 433 23.55 -20.17 14.98
CA GLY A 433 24.81 -20.70 15.50
C GLY A 433 24.76 -22.21 15.75
N GLY A 434 25.70 -22.95 15.13
CA GLY A 434 25.76 -24.41 15.22
C GLY A 434 24.66 -25.18 14.47
N LYS A 435 23.89 -24.53 13.59
CA LYS A 435 22.94 -25.14 12.66
C LYS A 435 23.42 -24.98 11.20
N CYS A 436 22.79 -25.71 10.29
CA CYS A 436 22.99 -25.55 8.85
C CYS A 436 21.90 -24.62 8.29
N LEU A 437 22.12 -23.93 7.17
CA LEU A 437 21.01 -23.34 6.40
C LEU A 437 20.11 -24.47 5.85
N ILE A 438 20.72 -25.42 5.13
CA ILE A 438 20.07 -26.62 4.58
C ILE A 438 20.76 -27.85 5.19
N ASP A 439 20.11 -28.49 6.17
CA ASP A 439 20.60 -29.72 6.79
C ASP A 439 20.15 -30.95 5.99
N THR A 440 21.05 -31.45 5.13
CA THR A 440 20.88 -32.72 4.39
C THR A 440 21.11 -33.97 5.25
N ASN A 441 21.19 -33.82 6.58
CA ASN A 441 21.48 -34.86 7.57
C ASN A 441 22.72 -35.69 7.22
N LYS A 442 23.73 -35.06 6.58
CA LYS A 442 24.96 -35.66 6.07
C LYS A 442 24.75 -36.72 4.96
N ASN A 443 23.56 -36.82 4.39
CA ASN A 443 23.29 -37.66 3.23
C ASN A 443 23.95 -37.04 1.98
N ASN A 444 24.81 -37.79 1.32
CA ASN A 444 25.59 -37.35 0.16
C ASN A 444 24.80 -37.37 -1.16
N ASN A 445 23.63 -38.01 -1.20
CA ASN A 445 22.77 -38.07 -2.38
C ASN A 445 21.85 -36.84 -2.47
N ILE A 446 21.67 -36.11 -1.37
CA ILE A 446 20.90 -34.86 -1.33
C ILE A 446 21.86 -33.72 -1.69
N VAL A 447 21.70 -33.18 -2.89
CA VAL A 447 22.49 -32.05 -3.40
C VAL A 447 21.55 -30.86 -3.59
N PRO A 448 21.52 -29.88 -2.67
CA PRO A 448 20.72 -28.68 -2.82
C PRO A 448 21.21 -27.84 -4.00
N ASN A 449 20.28 -27.32 -4.79
CA ASN A 449 20.52 -26.32 -5.83
C ASN A 449 20.09 -24.94 -5.30
N VAL A 450 20.99 -23.95 -5.35
CA VAL A 450 20.71 -22.59 -4.90
C VAL A 450 21.06 -21.61 -6.02
N SER A 451 20.12 -20.80 -6.47
CA SER A 451 20.33 -19.84 -7.55
C SER A 451 19.75 -18.45 -7.29
N ASN A 452 20.32 -17.43 -7.93
CA ASN A 452 19.83 -16.04 -7.94
C ASN A 452 19.48 -15.49 -6.54
N THR A 453 20.26 -15.86 -5.51
CA THR A 453 19.86 -15.70 -4.10
C THR A 453 20.82 -14.76 -3.37
N LEU A 454 20.26 -13.82 -2.61
CA LEU A 454 21.03 -12.88 -1.78
C LEU A 454 20.94 -13.28 -0.31
N ILE A 455 22.08 -13.38 0.37
CA ILE A 455 22.16 -13.82 1.77
C ILE A 455 22.83 -12.75 2.64
N GLY A 456 22.09 -12.27 3.63
CA GLY A 456 22.49 -11.18 4.52
C GLY A 456 23.08 -11.64 5.86
N GLN A 457 23.30 -10.66 6.73
CA GLN A 457 23.75 -10.79 8.11
C GLN A 457 23.04 -11.95 8.83
N SER A 458 23.78 -12.66 9.68
CA SER A 458 23.27 -13.77 10.50
C SER A 458 23.86 -13.73 11.91
N ALA A 459 23.09 -14.22 12.89
CA ALA A 459 23.55 -14.46 14.25
C ALA A 459 24.76 -15.42 14.33
N ALA A 460 24.99 -16.24 13.29
CA ALA A 460 26.18 -17.07 13.12
C ALA A 460 27.29 -16.32 12.36
N LEU A 461 27.84 -15.26 12.97
CA LEU A 461 28.83 -14.38 12.32
C LEU A 461 30.13 -15.08 11.85
N THR A 462 30.50 -16.21 12.44
CA THR A 462 31.71 -16.97 12.10
C THR A 462 31.44 -18.47 12.02
N ASP A 463 32.08 -19.17 11.08
CA ASP A 463 31.94 -20.63 10.86
C ASP A 463 30.48 -21.08 10.65
N ALA A 464 29.66 -20.23 10.03
CA ALA A 464 28.31 -20.59 9.59
C ALA A 464 28.35 -21.84 8.70
N THR A 465 27.33 -22.70 8.75
CA THR A 465 27.28 -23.89 7.89
C THR A 465 26.14 -23.71 6.89
N ALA A 466 26.43 -23.66 5.59
CA ALA A 466 25.35 -23.60 4.58
C ALA A 466 24.68 -24.96 4.47
N THR A 467 25.48 -26.01 4.27
CA THR A 467 24.98 -27.38 4.07
C THR A 467 25.66 -28.37 5.00
N SER A 468 24.94 -29.40 5.48
CA SER A 468 25.55 -30.43 6.34
C SER A 468 26.44 -31.44 5.57
N TYR A 469 26.39 -31.39 4.25
CA TYR A 469 27.26 -32.13 3.32
C TYR A 469 27.94 -31.17 2.32
N LYS A 470 29.11 -31.56 1.79
CA LYS A 470 29.94 -30.70 0.92
C LYS A 470 29.42 -30.68 -0.52
N ASN A 471 29.82 -29.66 -1.29
CA ASN A 471 29.63 -29.56 -2.75
C ASN A 471 28.18 -29.30 -3.22
N ALA A 472 27.39 -28.51 -2.50
CA ALA A 472 26.16 -27.96 -3.07
C ALA A 472 26.51 -26.96 -4.20
N PRO A 473 26.05 -27.16 -5.44
CA PRO A 473 26.23 -26.20 -6.52
C PRO A 473 25.41 -24.94 -6.24
N PHE A 474 25.92 -23.80 -6.71
CA PHE A 474 25.20 -22.54 -6.70
C PHE A 474 25.47 -21.74 -7.97
N VAL A 475 24.51 -20.89 -8.35
CA VAL A 475 24.57 -20.02 -9.53
C VAL A 475 24.07 -18.64 -9.14
N ASP A 476 24.91 -17.60 -9.25
CA ASP A 476 24.52 -16.23 -8.89
C ASP A 476 23.94 -16.10 -7.47
N VAL A 477 24.64 -16.71 -6.51
CA VAL A 477 24.34 -16.60 -5.08
C VAL A 477 25.40 -15.73 -4.44
N TYR A 478 25.01 -14.66 -3.76
CA TYR A 478 25.93 -13.70 -3.16
C TYR A 478 25.63 -13.48 -1.68
N TYR A 479 26.67 -13.27 -0.88
CA TYR A 479 26.50 -13.02 0.55
C TYR A 479 27.26 -11.81 1.08
N THR A 480 26.67 -11.11 2.06
CA THR A 480 27.22 -9.88 2.62
C THR A 480 28.37 -10.12 3.60
N LYS A 481 29.26 -9.13 3.74
CA LYS A 481 30.57 -9.26 4.41
C LYS A 481 30.53 -9.49 5.93
N GLU A 482 29.37 -9.38 6.59
CA GLU A 482 29.27 -9.54 8.05
C GLU A 482 29.42 -10.98 8.54
N TYR A 483 29.39 -11.98 7.66
CA TYR A 483 29.47 -13.37 8.08
C TYR A 483 30.38 -14.22 7.19
N THR A 484 30.89 -15.32 7.76
CA THR A 484 31.78 -16.26 7.07
C THR A 484 31.29 -17.70 7.17
N TRP A 485 31.34 -18.40 6.05
CA TRP A 485 31.06 -19.83 5.99
C TRP A 485 32.24 -20.67 6.47
N LYS A 486 31.92 -21.78 7.15
CA LYS A 486 32.84 -22.84 7.49
C LYS A 486 33.42 -23.48 6.23
N SER A 487 34.74 -23.63 6.19
CA SER A 487 35.47 -24.13 5.02
C SER A 487 34.90 -25.45 4.47
N LYS A 488 34.61 -25.46 3.16
CA LYS A 488 34.06 -26.56 2.35
C LYS A 488 32.56 -26.84 2.59
N LEU A 489 31.86 -26.00 3.36
CA LEU A 489 30.42 -26.07 3.64
C LEU A 489 29.73 -24.72 3.36
N GLN A 490 30.27 -23.95 2.41
CA GLN A 490 29.74 -22.67 1.93
C GLN A 490 28.77 -22.81 0.75
N ILE A 491 27.96 -21.77 0.53
CA ILE A 491 27.28 -21.49 -0.74
C ILE A 491 27.46 -20.01 -1.12
N GLY A 492 27.46 -19.73 -2.42
CA GLY A 492 27.61 -18.38 -2.95
C GLY A 492 29.02 -17.81 -2.88
N ASP A 493 29.15 -16.62 -3.46
CA ASP A 493 30.37 -15.81 -3.50
C ASP A 493 30.26 -14.61 -2.53
N PRO A 494 31.37 -14.23 -1.86
CA PRO A 494 31.37 -13.08 -0.96
C PRO A 494 31.20 -11.77 -1.73
N ALA A 495 30.30 -10.93 -1.26
CA ALA A 495 30.15 -9.55 -1.68
C ALA A 495 30.76 -8.63 -0.61
N ASP A 496 31.69 -7.75 -1.00
CA ASP A 496 32.34 -6.78 -0.09
C ASP A 496 31.43 -5.58 0.23
N ILE A 497 30.26 -5.90 0.79
CA ILE A 497 29.15 -5.01 1.10
C ILE A 497 28.45 -5.55 2.34
N SER A 498 28.01 -4.68 3.24
CA SER A 498 27.17 -5.08 4.37
C SER A 498 25.69 -5.12 3.97
N SER A 499 24.88 -5.88 4.71
CA SER A 499 23.42 -5.88 4.60
C SER A 499 22.83 -4.48 4.75
N ALA A 500 23.35 -3.68 5.68
CA ALA A 500 22.93 -2.29 5.89
C ALA A 500 23.36 -1.32 4.78
N GLU A 501 24.35 -1.71 3.96
CA GLU A 501 24.69 -0.99 2.73
C GLU A 501 23.85 -1.47 1.53
N LEU A 502 23.58 -2.78 1.43
CA LEU A 502 22.88 -3.39 0.30
C LEU A 502 21.39 -3.03 0.27
N TRP A 503 20.73 -3.03 1.43
CA TRP A 503 19.28 -2.88 1.56
C TRP A 503 18.88 -1.58 2.26
N VAL A 504 17.66 -1.12 2.03
CA VAL A 504 17.13 0.14 2.61
C VAL A 504 16.94 0.04 4.13
N SER A 505 16.28 -0.99 4.65
CA SER A 505 16.10 -1.19 6.10
C SER A 505 15.89 -2.67 6.46
N PRO A 506 16.93 -3.52 6.31
CA PRO A 506 16.79 -4.97 6.46
C PRO A 506 16.40 -5.39 7.88
N SER A 507 16.81 -4.65 8.91
CA SER A 507 16.43 -4.89 10.31
C SER A 507 14.93 -4.71 10.59
N THR A 508 14.21 -3.95 9.75
CA THR A 508 12.73 -3.83 9.82
C THR A 508 12.02 -4.71 8.79
N GLY A 509 12.76 -5.54 8.03
CA GLY A 509 12.23 -6.40 6.98
C GLY A 509 12.03 -5.71 5.62
N ASP A 510 12.59 -4.51 5.42
CA ASP A 510 12.63 -3.86 4.10
C ASP A 510 13.96 -4.20 3.42
N PHE A 511 13.89 -5.18 2.52
CA PHE A 511 15.05 -5.65 1.75
C PHE A 511 15.14 -5.01 0.37
N THR A 512 14.47 -3.87 0.14
CA THR A 512 14.63 -3.10 -1.10
C THR A 512 16.11 -2.82 -1.34
N ILE A 513 16.63 -3.19 -2.50
CA ILE A 513 18.05 -2.98 -2.86
C ILE A 513 18.27 -1.47 -3.07
N GLN A 514 19.31 -0.90 -2.45
CA GLN A 514 19.62 0.52 -2.62
C GLN A 514 20.05 0.84 -4.07
N ASP A 515 19.59 1.96 -4.63
CA ASP A 515 19.76 2.36 -6.04
C ASP A 515 21.19 2.17 -6.58
N LYS A 516 22.21 2.56 -5.79
CA LYS A 516 23.64 2.42 -6.11
C LYS A 516 24.11 0.97 -6.36
N TYR A 517 23.30 -0.01 -6.02
CA TYR A 517 23.59 -1.44 -6.14
C TYR A 517 22.61 -2.19 -7.06
N GLN A 518 21.54 -1.54 -7.53
CA GLN A 518 20.56 -2.15 -8.45
C GLN A 518 21.21 -2.67 -9.75
N SER A 519 22.17 -1.94 -10.32
CA SER A 519 22.87 -2.37 -11.56
C SER A 519 23.74 -3.63 -11.41
N LYS A 520 24.02 -4.07 -10.18
CA LYS A 520 24.84 -5.27 -9.90
C LYS A 520 24.05 -6.40 -9.23
N TYR A 521 23.10 -6.07 -8.36
CA TYR A 521 22.36 -7.05 -7.55
C TYR A 521 20.85 -7.02 -7.80
N GLY A 522 20.32 -6.05 -8.55
CA GLY A 522 18.90 -5.89 -8.88
C GLY A 522 18.33 -6.91 -9.88
N THR A 523 18.96 -8.07 -10.02
CA THR A 523 18.45 -9.25 -10.72
C THR A 523 18.44 -10.50 -9.83
N PHE A 524 18.89 -10.37 -8.57
CA PHE A 524 19.01 -11.46 -7.61
C PHE A 524 18.19 -11.15 -6.35
N GLY A 525 17.94 -12.17 -5.55
CA GLY A 525 17.08 -12.09 -4.38
C GLY A 525 15.61 -12.27 -4.74
N ASP A 526 14.75 -12.04 -3.75
CA ASP A 526 13.30 -12.03 -3.93
C ASP A 526 12.89 -10.81 -4.79
N PRO A 527 12.24 -11.01 -5.96
CA PRO A 527 11.94 -9.93 -6.90
C PRO A 527 11.02 -8.83 -6.37
N ARG A 528 10.34 -9.03 -5.23
CA ARG A 528 9.52 -7.99 -4.57
C ARG A 528 10.35 -6.78 -4.14
N TRP A 529 11.67 -6.93 -4.00
CA TRP A 529 12.58 -5.91 -3.48
C TRP A 529 13.44 -5.23 -4.55
N ILE A 530 13.21 -5.57 -5.82
CA ILE A 530 13.88 -4.95 -6.96
C ILE A 530 13.03 -3.76 -7.40
N VAL A 531 13.60 -2.55 -7.36
CA VAL A 531 12.95 -1.35 -7.88
C VAL A 531 13.14 -1.35 -9.40
N GLN A 532 12.04 -1.19 -10.15
CA GLN A 532 12.03 -1.07 -11.62
C GLN A 532 11.96 0.39 -12.05
#